data_AF-A0A527TN47-F1
#
_entry.id   AF-A0A527TN47-F1
#
_cell.length_a   1.000
_cell.length_b   1.000
_cell.length_c   1.000
_cell.angle_alpha   90.00
_cell.angle_beta   90.00
_cell.angle_gamma   90.00
#
_symmetry.space_group_name_H-M   'P 1'
#
loop_
_entity.id
_entity.type
_entity.pdbx_description
1 polymer ?
#
loop_
_entity_poly.entity_id
_entity_poly.type
_entity_poly.pdbx_seq_one_letter_code
_entity_poly.pdbx_strand_id
1 'polypeptide(L)' 'ALTQMLREVEWGPLDVLVVDMPPGTGDAQLTMAQQVPLAGAVIVSTPQDLALIDARKGLNMFKKVDVPLLGIV' A
#
# COMPACT_ATOMS: atom_id res chain seq x y z
N ALA A 1 -4.62 -8.23 -12.94
CA ALA A 1 -3.49 -8.93 -12.30
C ALA A 1 -3.59 -8.88 -10.78
N LEU A 2 -3.53 -7.71 -10.14
CA LEU A 2 -3.52 -7.62 -8.67
C LEU A 2 -4.81 -8.15 -8.01
N THR A 3 -5.98 -7.72 -8.49
CA THR A 3 -7.29 -8.26 -8.04
C THR A 3 -7.38 -9.78 -8.23
N GLN A 4 -6.76 -10.28 -9.29
CA GLN A 4 -6.69 -11.71 -9.60
C GLN A 4 -5.83 -12.45 -8.57
N MET A 5 -4.65 -11.93 -8.23
CA MET A 5 -3.80 -12.50 -7.17
C MET A 5 -4.48 -12.53 -5.80
N LEU A 6 -5.34 -11.57 -5.49
CA LEU A 6 -6.02 -11.51 -4.20
C LEU A 6 -7.25 -12.41 -4.10
N ARG A 7 -7.90 -12.72 -5.23
CA ARG A 7 -9.18 -13.44 -5.25
C ARG A 7 -9.11 -14.83 -5.85
N GLU A 8 -8.14 -15.09 -6.73
CA GLU A 8 -8.04 -16.34 -7.51
C GLU A 8 -6.79 -17.16 -7.12
N VAL A 9 -6.13 -16.80 -6.02
CA VAL A 9 -5.02 -17.57 -5.44
C VAL A 9 -5.46 -18.16 -4.12
N GLU A 10 -5.22 -19.46 -3.96
CA GLU A 10 -5.46 -20.20 -2.71
C GLU A 10 -4.31 -19.91 -1.71
N TRP A 11 -4.43 -18.82 -0.96
CA TRP A 11 -3.46 -18.44 0.07
C TRP A 11 -3.49 -19.34 1.31
N GLY A 12 -4.60 -20.07 1.52
CA GLY A 12 -4.84 -20.85 2.73
C GLY A 12 -5.03 -19.97 3.98
N PRO A 13 -4.95 -20.56 5.19
CA PRO A 13 -5.03 -19.81 6.43
C PRO A 13 -3.76 -18.96 6.63
N LEU A 14 -3.94 -17.65 6.72
CA LEU A 14 -2.87 -16.68 6.98
C LEU A 14 -3.28 -15.71 8.08
N ASP A 15 -2.35 -15.39 8.98
CA ASP A 15 -2.53 -14.30 9.94
C ASP A 15 -2.30 -12.93 9.29
N VAL A 16 -1.34 -12.87 8.35
CA VAL A 16 -0.93 -11.64 7.66
C VAL A 16 -0.60 -11.93 6.21
N LEU A 17 -1.10 -11.08 5.30
CA LEU A 17 -0.69 -11.03 3.90
C LEU A 17 -0.05 -9.67 3.61
N VAL A 18 1.24 -9.67 3.26
CA VAL A 18 1.95 -8.46 2.86
C VAL A 18 1.93 -8.35 1.34
N VAL A 19 1.52 -7.19 0.84
CA VAL A 19 1.51 -6.90 -0.59
C VAL A 19 2.58 -5.86 -0.88
N ASP A 20 3.58 -6.26 -1.67
CA ASP A 20 4.56 -5.31 -2.19
C ASP A 20 3.94 -4.50 -3.33
N MET A 21 3.94 -3.19 -3.15
CA MET A 21 3.29 -2.26 -4.07
C MET A 21 4.36 -1.59 -4.94
N PRO A 22 4.08 -1.37 -6.24
CA PRO A 22 4.98 -0.58 -7.07
C PRO A 22 5.22 0.80 -6.44
N PRO A 23 6.36 1.44 -6.72
CA PRO A 23 6.67 2.75 -6.14
C PRO A 23 5.67 3.82 -6.61
N GLY A 24 5.53 4.87 -5.81
CA GLY A 24 4.73 6.05 -6.12
C GLY A 24 3.30 6.01 -5.57
N THR A 25 2.42 6.81 -6.19
CA THR A 25 1.03 7.04 -5.75
C THR A 25 0.06 6.89 -6.93
N GLY A 26 0.33 5.93 -7.81
CA GLY A 26 -0.45 5.70 -9.02
C GLY A 26 -1.77 4.98 -8.77
N ASP A 27 -2.42 4.58 -9.86
CA ASP A 27 -3.74 3.95 -9.83
C ASP A 27 -3.73 2.59 -9.15
N ALA A 28 -2.60 1.87 -9.13
CA ALA A 28 -2.50 0.57 -8.47
C ALA A 28 -2.74 0.67 -6.96
N GLN A 29 -2.19 1.70 -6.31
CA GLN A 29 -2.33 1.93 -4.87
C GLN A 29 -3.76 2.37 -4.52
N LEU A 30 -4.36 3.24 -5.33
CA LEU A 30 -5.77 3.63 -5.19
C LEU A 30 -6.71 2.44 -5.38
N THR A 31 -6.50 1.65 -6.43
CA THR A 31 -7.31 0.48 -6.73
C THR A 31 -7.23 -0.53 -5.57
N MET A 32 -6.04 -0.73 -4.98
CA MET A 32 -5.89 -1.58 -3.80
C MET A 32 -6.68 -1.07 -2.60
N ALA A 33 -6.53 0.20 -2.27
CA ALA A 33 -7.24 0.79 -1.13
C ALA A 33 -8.76 0.77 -1.30
N GLN A 34 -9.26 0.82 -2.55
CA GLN A 34 -10.69 0.80 -2.85
C GLN A 34 -11.27 -0.62 -2.97
N GLN A 35 -10.52 -1.57 -3.51
CA GLN A 35 -11.02 -2.92 -3.80
C GLN A 35 -10.80 -3.91 -2.66
N VAL A 36 -9.89 -3.59 -1.73
CA VAL A 36 -9.44 -4.49 -0.68
C VAL A 36 -9.51 -3.76 0.66
N PRO A 37 -10.15 -4.35 1.69
CA PRO A 37 -10.13 -3.79 3.03
C PRO A 37 -8.72 -3.97 3.63
N LEU A 38 -7.85 -2.97 3.43
CA LEU A 38 -6.49 -2.97 3.97
C LEU A 38 -6.52 -2.68 5.48
N ALA A 39 -5.84 -3.50 6.26
CA ALA A 39 -5.65 -3.24 7.70
C ALA A 39 -4.75 -2.02 7.95
N GLY A 40 -3.83 -1.74 7.03
CA GLY A 40 -2.99 -0.55 7.05
C GLY A 40 -1.86 -0.61 6.02
N ALA A 41 -1.11 0.47 5.95
CA ALA A 41 0.03 0.64 5.05
C ALA A 41 1.32 0.97 5.83
N VAL A 42 2.44 0.48 5.32
CA VAL A 42 3.79 0.86 5.76
C VAL A 42 4.46 1.59 4.61
N ILE A 43 5.04 2.75 4.88
CA ILE A 43 5.79 3.52 3.88
C ILE A 43 7.28 3.24 4.09
N VAL A 44 7.98 2.86 3.03
CA VAL A 44 9.43 2.68 3.04
C VAL A 44 10.06 3.85 2.28
N SER A 45 11.02 4.52 2.91
CA SER A 45 11.75 5.64 2.30
C SER A 45 13.24 5.58 2.61
N THR A 46 13.97 6.53 2.05
CA THR A 46 15.39 6.73 2.28
C THR A 46 15.61 8.20 2.63
N PRO A 47 16.71 8.58 3.32
CA PRO A 47 16.85 9.93 3.89
C PRO A 47 17.08 11.04 2.85
N GLN A 48 17.19 10.70 1.56
CA GLN A 48 17.34 11.67 0.48
C GLN A 48 16.04 12.44 0.27
N ASP A 49 16.15 13.76 0.08
CA ASP A 49 15.00 14.67 -0.07
C ASP A 49 13.99 14.18 -1.13
N LEU A 50 14.47 13.64 -2.25
CA LEU A 50 13.62 13.12 -3.31
C LEU A 50 12.73 11.97 -2.84
N ALA A 51 13.30 11.02 -2.08
CA ALA A 51 12.57 9.88 -1.54
C ALA A 51 11.57 10.31 -0.46
N LEU A 52 11.93 11.29 0.37
CA LEU A 52 11.04 11.85 1.40
C LEU A 52 9.84 12.58 0.79
N ILE A 53 10.03 13.30 -0.33
CA ILE A 53 8.94 13.95 -1.07
C ILE A 53 7.92 12.90 -1.55
N ASP A 54 8.39 11.78 -2.08
CA ASP A 54 7.50 10.71 -2.57
C ASP A 54 6.82 9.95 -1.42
N ALA A 55 7.53 9.68 -0.32
CA ALA A 55 6.94 9.12 0.90
C ALA A 55 5.80 10.01 1.44
N ARG A 56 5.99 11.33 1.42
CA ARG A 56 4.96 12.29 1.84
C ARG A 56 3.74 12.30 0.93
N LYS A 57 3.92 12.11 -0.39
CA LYS A 57 2.80 11.93 -1.32
C LYS A 57 2.03 10.64 -1.01
N GLY A 58 2.74 9.53 -0.78
CA GLY A 58 2.14 8.24 -0.41
C GLY A 58 1.30 8.34 0.86
N LEU A 59 1.85 9.01 1.88
CA LEU A 59 1.14 9.27 3.13
C LEU A 59 -0.17 10.02 2.91
N ASN A 60 -0.15 11.07 2.09
CA ASN A 60 -1.36 11.84 1.78
C ASN A 60 -2.37 11.04 0.96
N MET A 61 -1.91 10.15 0.08
CA MET A 61 -2.80 9.29 -0.71
C MET A 61 -3.54 8.31 0.21
N PHE A 62 -2.83 7.55 1.06
CA PHE A 62 -3.46 6.60 1.98
C PHE A 62 -4.44 7.26 2.95
N LYS A 63 -4.14 8.49 3.42
CA LYS A 63 -5.07 9.29 4.22
C LYS A 63 -6.36 9.65 3.49
N LYS A 64 -6.33 9.86 2.17
CA LYS A 64 -7.54 10.20 1.38
C LYS A 64 -8.46 9.01 1.15
N VAL A 65 -7.94 7.80 1.27
CA VAL A 65 -8.67 6.54 1.08
C VAL A 65 -8.90 5.82 2.41
N ASP A 66 -8.76 6.55 3.52
CA ASP A 66 -9.00 6.09 4.90
C ASP A 66 -8.22 4.81 5.29
N VAL A 67 -7.05 4.60 4.70
CA VAL A 67 -6.16 3.48 5.06
C VAL A 67 -5.25 3.90 6.22
N PRO A 68 -5.24 3.18 7.36
CA PRO A 68 -4.36 3.48 8.48
C PRO A 68 -2.89 3.36 8.11
N LEU A 69 -2.06 4.32 8.52
CA LEU A 69 -0.61 4.20 8.42
C LEU A 69 -0.06 3.54 9.68
N LEU A 70 0.56 2.38 9.50
CA LEU A 70 1.17 1.60 10.59
C LEU A 70 2.56 2.13 10.94
N GLY A 71 3.25 2.76 9.99
CA GLY A 71 4.56 3.38 10.22
C GLY A 71 5.27 3.83 8.95
N ILE A 72 6.40 4.49 9.16
CA ILE A 72 7.41 4.78 8.14
C ILE A 72 8.72 4.08 8.52
N VAL A 73 9.36 3.45 7.54
CA VAL A 73 10.66 2.78 7.66
C VAL A 73 11.67 3.52 6.78
#